data_AF-A0A2L2LMD9-F1
#
_entry.id   AF-A0A2L2LMD9-F1
#
_cell.length_a   1.000
_cell.length_b   1.000
_cell.length_c   1.000
_cell.angle_alpha   90.00
_cell.angle_beta   90.00
_cell.angle_gamma   90.00
#
_symmetry.space_group_name_H-M   'P 1'
#
loop_
_entity.id
_entity.type
_entity.pdbx_description
1 polymer ?
#
loop_
_entity_poly.entity_id
_entity_poly.type
_entity_poly.pdbx_seq_one_letter_code
_entity_poly.pdbx_strand_id
1 'polypeptide(L)'
;MVDGLGFHLDDRDYAHYLIADLDLEAQLIAIRAIIARNAAAAKDASDQIDKMAEWARQSKGRVSDHATDLWVDEMHASVYSDAAASMAALGMFAPLIESIFTHTFRALHRMYRSSETPFPAHERWTRLPEEMIDRWSANIYVDVEAARTDLPAGIKQLSHAVGLSKFITKSDFRLVNALLNYRNRMFHMGFEWPLEDRQKFERLVNQNRWETFFTSSRHGNEPWIFYLTDSTVDGLPDWVDELITKIGLFARSLPRDLLSGSVE
;
A
#
# COMPACT_ATOMS: atom_id res chain seq x y z
N MET A 1 17.90 -10.70 -46.18
CA MET A 1 17.74 -9.63 -45.18
C MET A 1 16.89 -10.22 -44.08
N VAL A 2 17.53 -10.58 -42.97
CA VAL A 2 16.83 -11.05 -41.77
C VAL A 2 16.51 -9.78 -41.01
N ASP A 3 15.24 -9.35 -41.08
CA ASP A 3 14.75 -8.29 -40.20
C ASP A 3 15.00 -8.74 -38.77
N GLY A 4 15.83 -7.96 -38.07
CA GLY A 4 16.28 -8.27 -36.73
C GLY A 4 15.09 -8.45 -35.81
N LEU A 5 15.10 -9.55 -35.06
CA LEU A 5 14.37 -9.70 -33.79
C LEU A 5 14.84 -8.58 -32.84
N GLY A 6 14.33 -7.38 -33.04
CA GLY A 6 14.48 -6.30 -32.08
C GLY A 6 13.66 -6.66 -30.86
N PHE A 7 14.32 -6.96 -29.75
CA PHE A 7 13.66 -7.04 -28.44
C PHE A 7 12.99 -5.70 -28.16
N HIS A 8 11.66 -5.64 -28.29
CA HIS A 8 10.90 -4.47 -27.88
C HIS A 8 10.62 -4.62 -26.39
N LEU A 9 11.32 -3.82 -25.58
CA LEU A 9 11.06 -3.74 -24.16
C LEU A 9 9.71 -3.05 -23.93
N ASP A 10 8.84 -3.68 -23.14
CA ASP A 10 7.61 -3.05 -22.69
C ASP A 10 7.86 -2.14 -21.47
N ASP A 11 6.84 -1.42 -21.01
CA ASP A 11 7.01 -0.51 -19.87
C ASP A 11 7.37 -1.27 -18.59
N ARG A 12 6.89 -2.51 -18.43
CA ARG A 12 7.22 -3.36 -17.27
C ARG A 12 8.70 -3.75 -17.28
N ASP A 13 9.27 -4.06 -18.45
CA ASP A 13 10.70 -4.31 -18.61
C ASP A 13 11.53 -3.07 -18.18
N TYR A 14 11.12 -1.87 -18.57
CA TYR A 14 11.78 -0.63 -18.14
C TYR A 14 11.72 -0.44 -16.61
N ALA A 15 10.61 -0.83 -15.97
CA ALA A 15 10.50 -0.80 -14.51
C ALA A 15 11.50 -1.77 -13.86
N HIS A 16 11.63 -2.99 -14.40
CA HIS A 16 12.60 -3.99 -13.94
C HIS A 16 14.05 -3.52 -14.12
N TYR A 17 14.36 -2.85 -15.23
CA TYR A 17 15.68 -2.25 -15.40
C TYR A 17 15.98 -1.15 -14.39
N LEU A 18 15.00 -0.29 -14.07
CA LEU A 18 15.19 0.78 -13.09
C LEU A 18 15.29 0.22 -11.66
N ILE A 19 14.51 -0.81 -11.33
CA ILE A 19 14.42 -1.41 -10.00
C ILE A 19 14.99 -2.83 -10.01
N ALA A 20 16.20 -3.00 -10.56
CA ALA A 20 16.81 -4.32 -10.78
C ALA A 20 17.07 -5.13 -9.48
N ASP A 21 17.12 -4.45 -8.33
CA ASP A 21 17.40 -5.06 -7.03
C ASP A 21 16.17 -5.77 -6.40
N LEU A 22 14.98 -5.69 -7.02
CA LEU A 22 13.75 -6.32 -6.53
C LEU A 22 13.17 -7.28 -7.55
N ASP A 23 12.94 -8.53 -7.14
CA ASP A 23 12.11 -9.46 -7.91
C ASP A 23 10.62 -9.14 -7.68
N LEU A 24 10.12 -8.14 -8.40
CA LEU A 24 8.74 -7.65 -8.29
C LEU A 24 7.73 -8.72 -8.72
N GLU A 25 8.07 -9.52 -9.72
CA GLU A 25 7.18 -10.58 -10.22
C GLU A 25 6.99 -11.68 -9.19
N ALA A 26 8.09 -12.21 -8.65
CA ALA A 26 8.00 -13.28 -7.65
C ALA A 26 7.26 -12.81 -6.40
N GLN A 27 7.51 -11.57 -5.96
CA GLN A 27 6.77 -10.97 -4.84
C GLN A 27 5.28 -10.85 -5.15
N LEU A 28 4.89 -10.28 -6.29
CA LEU A 28 3.48 -10.14 -6.65
C LEU A 28 2.77 -11.49 -6.80
N ILE A 29 3.42 -12.49 -7.39
CA ILE A 29 2.87 -13.86 -7.49
C ILE A 29 2.61 -14.43 -6.09
N ALA A 30 3.59 -14.31 -5.18
CA ALA A 30 3.43 -14.78 -3.81
C ALA A 30 2.31 -14.04 -3.06
N ILE A 31 2.21 -12.72 -3.25
CA ILE A 31 1.17 -11.90 -2.63
C ILE A 31 -0.21 -12.26 -3.18
N ARG A 32 -0.37 -12.41 -4.50
CA ARG A 32 -1.62 -12.85 -5.12
C ARG A 32 -2.07 -14.20 -4.56
N ALA A 33 -1.14 -15.15 -4.40
CA ALA A 33 -1.43 -16.46 -3.85
C ALA A 33 -1.93 -16.39 -2.39
N ILE A 34 -1.33 -15.56 -1.53
CA ILE A 34 -1.77 -15.43 -0.14
C ILE A 34 -3.11 -14.71 -0.02
N ILE A 35 -3.36 -13.68 -0.84
CA ILE A 35 -4.66 -12.99 -0.88
C ILE A 35 -5.77 -13.95 -1.31
N ALA A 36 -5.56 -14.72 -2.39
CA ALA A 36 -6.52 -15.72 -2.84
C ALA A 36 -6.80 -16.78 -1.77
N ARG A 37 -5.77 -17.23 -1.04
CA ARG A 37 -5.92 -18.17 0.08
C ARG A 37 -6.78 -17.57 1.21
N ASN A 38 -6.51 -16.33 1.57
CA ASN A 38 -7.26 -15.65 2.63
C ASN A 38 -8.71 -15.40 2.23
N ALA A 39 -8.97 -15.02 0.96
CA ALA A 39 -10.32 -14.87 0.44
C ALA A 39 -11.11 -16.19 0.48
N ALA A 40 -10.48 -17.31 0.14
CA ALA A 40 -11.11 -18.63 0.26
C ALA A 40 -11.46 -18.96 1.72
N ALA A 41 -10.54 -18.71 2.66
CA ALA A 41 -10.79 -18.93 4.08
C ALA A 41 -11.89 -18.02 4.65
N ALA A 42 -11.93 -16.75 4.25
CA ALA A 42 -12.98 -15.81 4.64
C ALA A 42 -14.35 -16.25 4.13
N LYS A 43 -14.41 -16.73 2.88
CA LYS A 43 -15.64 -17.30 2.31
C LYS A 43 -16.11 -18.52 3.10
N ASP A 44 -15.21 -19.46 3.41
CA ASP A 44 -15.56 -20.65 4.19
C ASP A 44 -16.10 -20.27 5.59
N ALA A 45 -15.50 -19.28 6.25
CA ALA A 45 -15.98 -18.77 7.53
C ALA A 45 -17.38 -18.13 7.42
N SER A 46 -17.61 -17.29 6.41
CA SER A 46 -18.92 -16.69 6.12
C SER A 46 -19.99 -17.77 5.88
N ASP A 47 -19.66 -18.80 5.08
CA ASP A 47 -20.57 -19.91 4.79
C ASP A 47 -20.93 -20.71 6.07
N GLN A 48 -20.03 -20.78 7.07
CA GLN A 48 -20.35 -21.41 8.37
C GLN A 48 -21.25 -20.53 9.22
N ILE A 49 -21.00 -19.23 9.28
CA ILE A 49 -21.85 -18.27 9.99
C ILE A 49 -23.28 -18.32 9.43
N ASP A 50 -23.44 -18.37 8.12
CA ASP A 50 -24.75 -18.47 7.47
C ASP A 50 -25.49 -19.78 7.82
N LYS A 51 -24.76 -20.90 7.90
CA LYS A 51 -25.33 -22.18 8.35
C LYS A 51 -25.78 -22.12 9.81
N MET A 52 -25.00 -21.48 10.68
CA MET A 52 -25.37 -21.28 12.09
C MET A 52 -26.60 -20.39 12.21
N ALA A 53 -26.68 -19.31 11.44
CA ALA A 53 -27.84 -18.44 11.38
C ALA A 53 -29.10 -19.20 10.94
N GLU A 54 -28.99 -20.04 9.91
CA GLU A 54 -30.12 -20.85 9.44
C GLU A 54 -30.54 -21.91 10.45
N TRP A 55 -29.57 -22.56 11.11
CA TRP A 55 -29.85 -23.51 12.19
C TRP A 55 -30.56 -22.85 13.38
N ALA A 56 -30.15 -21.64 13.77
CA ALA A 56 -30.80 -20.86 14.81
C ALA A 56 -32.26 -20.52 14.44
N ARG A 57 -32.53 -20.14 13.17
CA ARG A 57 -33.90 -19.86 12.69
C ARG A 57 -34.81 -21.08 12.67
N GLN A 58 -34.28 -22.25 12.32
CA GLN A 58 -35.08 -23.48 12.17
C GLN A 58 -35.30 -24.23 13.50
N SER A 59 -34.45 -23.98 14.50
CA SER A 59 -34.51 -24.62 15.80
C SER A 59 -35.65 -24.09 16.68
N LYS A 60 -36.01 -24.82 17.74
CA LYS A 60 -37.08 -24.44 18.68
C LYS A 60 -36.69 -24.67 20.14
N GLY A 61 -37.25 -23.88 21.04
CA GLY A 61 -37.01 -23.98 22.49
C GLY A 61 -35.54 -23.83 22.84
N ARG A 62 -35.05 -24.57 23.84
CA ARG A 62 -33.66 -24.48 24.34
C ARG A 62 -32.59 -24.67 23.26
N VAL A 63 -32.88 -25.41 22.19
CA VAL A 63 -31.95 -25.60 21.07
C VAL A 63 -31.83 -24.32 20.25
N SER A 64 -32.92 -23.56 20.08
CA SER A 64 -32.90 -22.26 19.43
C SER A 64 -32.08 -21.25 20.22
N ASP A 65 -32.23 -21.24 21.56
CA ASP A 65 -31.48 -20.35 22.44
C ASP A 65 -29.97 -20.62 22.30
N HIS A 66 -29.57 -21.89 22.44
CA HIS A 66 -28.17 -22.29 22.29
C HIS A 66 -27.58 -22.01 20.90
N ALA A 67 -28.35 -22.28 19.83
CA ALA A 67 -27.93 -21.99 18.47
C ALA A 67 -27.76 -20.48 18.23
N THR A 68 -28.60 -19.65 18.85
CA THR A 68 -28.50 -18.19 18.79
C THR A 68 -27.24 -17.70 19.50
N ASP A 69 -26.96 -18.22 20.70
CA ASP A 69 -25.75 -17.87 21.45
C ASP A 69 -24.48 -18.17 20.63
N LEU A 70 -24.39 -19.39 20.06
CA LEU A 70 -23.24 -19.78 19.22
C LEU A 70 -23.11 -18.90 17.97
N TRP A 71 -24.21 -18.59 17.31
CA TRP A 71 -24.20 -17.71 16.14
C TRP A 71 -23.73 -16.29 16.50
N VAL A 72 -24.21 -15.74 17.62
CA VAL A 72 -23.82 -14.41 18.09
C VAL A 72 -22.33 -14.37 18.46
N ASP A 73 -21.82 -15.39 19.15
CA ASP A 73 -20.39 -15.51 19.47
C ASP A 73 -19.53 -15.55 18.20
N GLU A 74 -19.93 -16.32 17.19
CA GLU A 74 -19.19 -16.41 15.92
C GLU A 74 -19.23 -15.09 15.13
N MET A 75 -20.38 -14.39 15.13
CA MET A 75 -20.51 -13.05 14.54
C MET A 75 -19.60 -12.03 15.24
N HIS A 76 -19.42 -12.14 16.55
CA HIS A 76 -18.48 -11.28 17.27
C HIS A 76 -17.02 -11.63 16.95
N ALA A 77 -16.71 -12.92 16.80
CA ALA A 77 -15.38 -13.39 16.43
C ALA A 77 -14.99 -13.01 14.99
N SER A 78 -15.96 -12.96 14.06
CA SER A 78 -15.71 -12.71 12.64
C SER A 78 -15.03 -11.36 12.38
N VAL A 79 -15.33 -10.34 13.20
CA VAL A 79 -14.71 -9.00 13.10
C VAL A 79 -13.18 -9.06 13.24
N TYR A 80 -12.67 -9.97 14.07
CA TYR A 80 -11.22 -10.17 14.21
C TYR A 80 -10.64 -10.91 13.01
N SER A 81 -11.40 -11.79 12.37
CA SER A 81 -11.01 -12.45 11.12
C SER A 81 -10.83 -11.42 9.99
N ASP A 82 -11.78 -10.49 9.84
CA ASP A 82 -11.72 -9.41 8.83
C ASP A 82 -10.52 -8.49 9.07
N ALA A 83 -10.26 -8.15 10.34
CA ALA A 83 -9.09 -7.36 10.73
C ALA A 83 -7.77 -8.11 10.48
N ALA A 84 -7.72 -9.42 10.74
CA ALA A 84 -6.56 -10.25 10.46
C ALA A 84 -6.30 -10.39 8.96
N ALA A 85 -7.34 -10.59 8.14
CA ALA A 85 -7.25 -10.62 6.69
C ALA A 85 -6.74 -9.27 6.14
N SER A 86 -7.27 -8.17 6.65
CA SER A 86 -6.79 -6.81 6.32
C SER A 86 -5.34 -6.60 6.71
N MET A 87 -4.94 -7.02 7.91
CA MET A 87 -3.54 -6.92 8.35
C MET A 87 -2.61 -7.76 7.49
N ALA A 88 -3.04 -8.97 7.08
CA ALA A 88 -2.27 -9.82 6.19
C ALA A 88 -2.09 -9.16 4.82
N ALA A 89 -3.16 -8.63 4.21
CA ALA A 89 -3.06 -7.92 2.93
C ALA A 89 -2.15 -6.70 3.04
N LEU A 90 -2.37 -5.88 4.07
CA LEU A 90 -1.58 -4.68 4.34
C LEU A 90 -0.11 -4.98 4.61
N GLY A 91 0.17 -6.04 5.36
CA GLY A 91 1.51 -6.51 5.70
C GLY A 91 2.31 -6.99 4.49
N MET A 92 1.62 -7.36 3.40
CA MET A 92 2.24 -7.73 2.14
C MET A 92 2.41 -6.52 1.21
N PHE A 93 1.35 -5.72 1.05
CA PHE A 93 1.34 -4.62 0.08
C PHE A 93 2.09 -3.38 0.55
N ALA A 94 1.96 -2.98 1.82
CA ALA A 94 2.62 -1.75 2.29
C ALA A 94 4.16 -1.82 2.15
N PRO A 95 4.84 -2.91 2.55
CA PRO A 95 6.28 -3.05 2.31
C PRO A 95 6.64 -3.08 0.82
N LEU A 96 5.87 -3.79 -0.03
CA LEU A 96 6.14 -3.81 -1.47
C LEU A 96 6.05 -2.41 -2.09
N ILE A 97 5.01 -1.66 -1.76
CA ILE A 97 4.83 -0.28 -2.22
C ILE A 97 5.99 0.60 -1.76
N GLU A 98 6.37 0.51 -0.49
CA GLU A 98 7.52 1.24 0.06
C GLU A 98 8.82 0.87 -0.66
N SER A 99 9.03 -0.42 -0.93
CA SER A 99 10.19 -0.92 -1.67
C SER A 99 10.22 -0.42 -3.11
N ILE A 100 9.10 -0.45 -3.85
CA ILE A 100 9.01 0.09 -5.22
C ILE A 100 9.48 1.54 -5.25
N PHE A 101 8.92 2.40 -4.40
CA PHE A 101 9.30 3.82 -4.37
C PHE A 101 10.75 4.02 -3.90
N THR A 102 11.15 3.37 -2.81
CA THR A 102 12.49 3.53 -2.24
C THR A 102 13.58 3.07 -3.21
N HIS A 103 13.40 1.94 -3.87
CA HIS A 103 14.35 1.45 -4.87
C HIS A 103 14.34 2.30 -6.14
N THR A 104 13.18 2.80 -6.58
CA THR A 104 13.11 3.79 -7.67
C THR A 104 13.98 5.01 -7.34
N PHE A 105 13.81 5.61 -6.15
CA PHE A 105 14.58 6.80 -5.77
C PHE A 105 16.06 6.52 -5.59
N ARG A 106 16.43 5.35 -5.05
CA ARG A 106 17.84 4.94 -4.96
C ARG A 106 18.48 4.74 -6.32
N ALA A 107 17.78 4.12 -7.27
CA ALA A 107 18.27 3.95 -8.63
C ALA A 107 18.49 5.30 -9.30
N LEU A 108 17.52 6.22 -9.19
CA LEU A 108 17.68 7.58 -9.68
C LEU A 108 18.88 8.29 -9.03
N HIS A 109 19.05 8.16 -7.71
CA HIS A 109 20.22 8.74 -7.03
C HIS A 109 21.53 8.26 -7.66
N ARG A 110 21.66 6.95 -7.90
CA ARG A 110 22.84 6.37 -8.57
C ARG A 110 23.02 6.97 -9.97
N MET A 111 21.95 7.08 -10.77
CA MET A 111 21.99 7.62 -12.14
C MET A 111 22.40 9.10 -12.19
N TYR A 112 21.82 9.94 -11.34
CA TYR A 112 22.21 11.36 -11.28
C TYR A 112 23.66 11.52 -10.83
N ARG A 113 24.11 10.69 -9.88
CA ARG A 113 25.49 10.71 -9.41
C ARG A 113 26.49 10.23 -10.48
N SER A 114 26.16 9.19 -11.24
CA SER A 114 27.06 8.62 -12.27
C SER A 114 27.14 9.45 -13.54
N SER A 115 26.04 10.10 -13.92
CA SER A 115 25.98 10.97 -15.10
C SER A 115 26.46 12.40 -14.86
N GLU A 116 26.78 12.76 -13.60
CA GLU A 116 27.07 14.15 -13.17
C GLU A 116 25.97 15.15 -13.56
N THR A 117 24.74 14.67 -13.82
CA THR A 117 23.61 15.51 -14.18
C THR A 117 23.13 16.26 -12.94
N PRO A 118 22.93 17.59 -12.99
CA PRO A 118 22.35 18.32 -11.88
C PRO A 118 20.97 17.80 -11.48
N PHE A 119 20.67 17.78 -10.19
CA PHE A 119 19.32 17.41 -9.73
C PHE A 119 18.27 18.42 -10.24
N PRO A 120 17.03 17.98 -10.52
CA PRO A 120 15.97 18.88 -10.94
C PRO A 120 15.69 19.92 -9.85
N ALA A 121 15.31 21.15 -10.24
CA ALA A 121 15.03 22.20 -9.27
C ALA A 121 13.88 21.81 -8.32
N HIS A 122 14.19 21.65 -7.04
CA HIS A 122 13.21 21.35 -6.00
C HIS A 122 13.77 21.70 -4.62
N GLU A 123 12.94 22.27 -3.74
CA GLU A 123 13.38 22.76 -2.43
C GLU A 123 14.03 21.68 -1.57
N ARG A 124 13.55 20.44 -1.68
CA ARG A 124 14.10 19.27 -0.99
C ARG A 124 15.63 19.15 -1.11
N TRP A 125 16.21 19.56 -2.23
CA TRP A 125 17.65 19.43 -2.48
C TRP A 125 18.49 20.49 -1.80
N THR A 126 17.92 21.63 -1.41
CA THR A 126 18.69 22.78 -0.91
C THR A 126 18.29 23.19 0.50
N ARG A 127 17.15 22.71 0.98
CA ARG A 127 16.49 23.25 2.18
C ARG A 127 17.18 22.89 3.49
N LEU A 128 17.80 21.72 3.56
CA LEU A 128 18.65 21.32 4.67
C LEU A 128 20.00 20.83 4.14
N PRO A 129 21.10 21.01 4.90
CA PRO A 129 22.42 20.47 4.55
C PRO A 129 22.38 18.95 4.37
N GLU A 130 23.23 18.44 3.49
CA GLU A 130 23.28 17.00 3.17
C GLU A 130 23.74 16.16 4.37
N GLU A 131 24.52 16.76 5.27
CA GLU A 131 24.99 16.13 6.50
C GLU A 131 23.86 15.89 7.52
N MET A 132 22.75 16.62 7.38
CA MET A 132 21.62 16.55 8.31
C MET A 132 20.56 15.54 7.89
N ILE A 133 20.42 15.28 6.58
CA ILE A 133 19.36 14.42 6.04
C ILE A 133 19.83 13.61 4.84
N ASP A 134 19.38 12.37 4.76
CA ASP A 134 19.42 11.63 3.50
C ASP A 134 18.34 12.18 2.56
N ARG A 135 18.74 13.08 1.65
CA ARG A 135 17.85 13.74 0.70
C ARG A 135 17.13 12.75 -0.23
N TRP A 136 17.63 11.53 -0.42
CA TRP A 136 17.00 10.51 -1.26
C TRP A 136 16.14 9.51 -0.47
N SER A 137 16.08 9.64 0.85
CA SER A 137 15.24 8.79 1.70
C SER A 137 13.76 9.17 1.62
N ALA A 138 12.92 8.25 1.16
CA ALA A 138 11.47 8.42 1.12
C ALA A 138 10.84 8.58 2.51
N ASN A 139 11.52 8.13 3.57
CA ASN A 139 11.05 8.30 4.95
C ASN A 139 11.10 9.74 5.43
N ILE A 140 11.89 10.60 4.78
CA ILE A 140 12.06 11.98 5.19
C ILE A 140 11.14 12.86 4.35
N TYR A 141 10.35 13.71 5.00
CA TYR A 141 9.68 14.85 4.41
C TYR A 141 10.34 16.13 4.91
N VAL A 142 10.68 17.04 4.00
CA VAL A 142 11.28 18.33 4.35
C VAL A 142 10.25 19.42 4.18
N ASP A 143 9.93 20.15 5.24
CA ASP A 143 9.05 21.31 5.20
C ASP A 143 9.81 22.62 5.39
N VAL A 144 9.06 23.70 5.62
CA VAL A 144 9.63 25.05 5.69
C VAL A 144 10.68 25.18 6.79
N GLU A 145 10.47 24.47 7.90
CA GLU A 145 11.12 24.71 9.18
C GLU A 145 11.95 23.50 9.65
N ALA A 146 11.61 22.29 9.22
CA ALA A 146 12.23 21.06 9.68
C ALA A 146 12.15 19.91 8.68
N ALA A 147 12.93 18.86 8.96
CA ALA A 147 12.70 17.53 8.41
C ALA A 147 11.96 16.67 9.43
N ARG A 148 11.04 15.83 8.95
CA ARG A 148 10.33 14.86 9.79
C ARG A 148 10.21 13.51 9.10
N THR A 149 10.06 12.47 9.92
CA THR A 149 9.78 11.11 9.44
C THR A 149 8.31 10.99 9.06
N ASP A 150 8.03 10.98 7.76
CA ASP A 150 6.69 10.93 7.18
C ASP A 150 6.78 10.30 5.79
N LEU A 151 6.77 8.97 5.75
CA LEU A 151 6.99 8.19 4.53
C LEU A 151 5.98 8.54 3.41
N PRO A 152 4.65 8.63 3.64
CA PRO A 152 3.72 9.04 2.58
C PRO A 152 4.03 10.42 2.00
N ALA A 153 4.31 11.40 2.85
CA ALA A 153 4.64 12.74 2.41
C ALA A 153 6.00 12.80 1.70
N GLY A 154 6.99 12.04 2.18
CA GLY A 154 8.31 11.92 1.57
C GLY A 154 8.29 11.24 0.21
N ILE A 155 7.53 10.15 0.04
CA ILE A 155 7.27 9.52 -1.27
C ILE A 155 6.69 10.54 -2.25
N LYS A 156 5.64 11.27 -1.83
CA LYS A 156 5.01 12.28 -2.67
C LYS A 156 5.99 13.39 -3.02
N GLN A 157 6.72 13.92 -2.05
CA GLN A 157 7.68 15.01 -2.25
C GLN A 157 8.81 14.61 -3.20
N LEU A 158 9.43 13.44 -2.99
CA LEU A 158 10.47 12.94 -3.90
C LEU A 158 9.92 12.70 -5.31
N SER A 159 8.71 12.15 -5.42
CA SER A 159 8.07 11.96 -6.73
C SER A 159 7.90 13.28 -7.49
N HIS A 160 7.62 14.38 -6.80
CA HIS A 160 7.58 15.71 -7.42
C HIS A 160 8.99 16.20 -7.78
N ALA A 161 9.95 16.02 -6.88
CA ALA A 161 11.33 16.46 -7.06
C ALA A 161 12.02 15.80 -8.26
N VAL A 162 11.70 14.54 -8.56
CA VAL A 162 12.30 13.77 -9.67
C VAL A 162 11.41 13.72 -10.92
N GLY A 163 10.22 14.32 -10.89
CA GLY A 163 9.28 14.34 -12.02
C GLY A 163 8.41 13.09 -12.20
N LEU A 164 8.52 12.10 -11.32
CA LEU A 164 7.67 10.89 -11.29
C LEU A 164 6.17 11.22 -11.07
N SER A 165 5.86 12.34 -10.41
CA SER A 165 4.48 12.78 -10.17
C SER A 165 3.67 13.08 -11.44
N LYS A 166 4.30 13.12 -12.62
CA LYS A 166 3.61 13.20 -13.92
C LYS A 166 2.92 11.89 -14.29
N PHE A 167 3.38 10.76 -13.75
CA PHE A 167 2.89 9.41 -14.04
C PHE A 167 2.04 8.84 -12.90
N ILE A 168 2.30 9.28 -11.67
CA ILE A 168 1.57 8.86 -10.47
C ILE A 168 0.42 9.84 -10.20
N THR A 169 -0.81 9.34 -10.20
CA THR A 169 -2.01 10.18 -10.06
C THR A 169 -2.23 10.64 -8.62
N LYS A 170 -3.09 11.66 -8.44
CA LYS A 170 -3.56 12.06 -7.11
C LYS A 170 -4.26 10.92 -6.36
N SER A 171 -4.93 10.02 -7.09
CA SER A 171 -5.60 8.86 -6.49
C SER A 171 -4.59 7.84 -5.98
N ASP A 172 -3.50 7.61 -6.72
CA ASP A 172 -2.41 6.71 -6.30
C ASP A 172 -1.79 7.21 -4.99
N PHE A 173 -1.41 8.50 -4.93
CA PHE A 173 -0.89 9.07 -3.68
C PHE A 173 -1.91 9.03 -2.54
N ARG A 174 -3.22 9.12 -2.82
CA ARG A 174 -4.27 9.00 -1.81
C ARG A 174 -4.28 7.59 -1.22
N LEU A 175 -4.19 6.56 -2.06
CA LEU A 175 -4.16 5.16 -1.62
C LEU A 175 -2.86 4.84 -0.87
N VAL A 176 -1.70 5.26 -1.37
CA VAL A 176 -0.41 5.12 -0.66
C VAL A 176 -0.49 5.74 0.73
N ASN A 177 -1.03 6.97 0.84
CA ASN A 177 -1.18 7.65 2.11
C ASN A 177 -2.11 6.90 3.08
N ALA A 178 -3.24 6.39 2.57
CA ALA A 178 -4.19 5.60 3.33
C ALA A 178 -3.54 4.32 3.90
N LEU A 179 -2.94 3.51 3.04
CA LEU A 179 -2.35 2.21 3.42
C LEU A 179 -1.23 2.37 4.42
N LEU A 180 -0.29 3.29 4.19
CA LEU A 180 0.86 3.47 5.10
C LEU A 180 0.43 4.02 6.48
N ASN A 181 -0.56 4.92 6.53
CA ASN A 181 -1.11 5.39 7.81
C ASN A 181 -1.86 4.30 8.57
N TYR A 182 -2.59 3.45 7.85
CA TYR A 182 -3.29 2.32 8.43
C TYR A 182 -2.30 1.25 8.92
N ARG A 183 -1.25 0.96 8.14
CA ARG A 183 -0.17 0.03 8.49
C ARG A 183 0.49 0.39 9.79
N ASN A 184 0.87 1.66 9.98
CA ASN A 184 1.50 2.08 11.22
C ASN A 184 0.60 1.82 12.43
N ARG A 185 -0.72 2.04 12.33
CA ARG A 185 -1.65 1.76 13.44
C ARG A 185 -1.80 0.27 13.69
N MET A 186 -2.07 -0.52 12.67
CA MET A 186 -2.23 -1.98 12.80
C MET A 186 -1.01 -2.65 13.42
N PHE A 187 0.20 -2.28 13.00
CA PHE A 187 1.43 -2.89 13.50
C PHE A 187 1.88 -2.36 14.87
N HIS A 188 1.41 -1.20 15.31
CA HIS A 188 1.72 -0.67 16.64
C HIS A 188 0.65 -0.98 17.69
N MET A 189 -0.62 -1.14 17.30
CA MET A 189 -1.76 -1.25 18.21
C MET A 189 -2.56 -2.56 18.08
N GLY A 190 -2.23 -3.41 17.09
CA GLY A 190 -3.00 -4.63 16.83
C GLY A 190 -4.39 -4.32 16.26
N PHE A 191 -5.40 -5.10 16.66
CA PHE A 191 -6.78 -4.97 16.15
C PHE A 191 -7.64 -3.99 16.96
N GLU A 192 -7.38 -3.88 18.27
CA GLU A 192 -8.19 -3.07 19.18
C GLU A 192 -7.43 -1.84 19.64
N TRP A 193 -7.63 -0.73 18.92
CA TRP A 193 -6.90 0.50 19.22
C TRP A 193 -7.54 1.25 20.39
N PRO A 194 -6.79 2.10 21.10
CA PRO A 194 -7.37 3.06 22.04
C PRO A 194 -8.47 3.90 21.37
N LEU A 195 -9.53 4.26 22.10
CA LEU A 195 -10.68 5.00 21.54
C LEU A 195 -10.25 6.31 20.87
N GLU A 196 -9.31 7.03 21.47
CA GLU A 196 -8.78 8.28 20.92
C GLU A 196 -8.14 8.06 19.53
N ASP A 197 -7.40 6.97 19.35
CA ASP A 197 -6.76 6.62 18.07
C ASP A 197 -7.78 6.19 17.02
N ARG A 198 -8.85 5.50 17.42
CA ARG A 198 -9.98 5.14 16.55
C ARG A 198 -10.68 6.39 16.02
N GLN A 199 -10.99 7.34 16.91
CA GLN A 199 -11.62 8.61 16.53
C GLN A 199 -10.67 9.50 15.71
N LYS A 200 -9.37 9.50 16.00
CA LYS A 200 -8.36 10.18 15.16
C LYS A 200 -8.31 9.56 13.76
N PHE A 201 -8.34 8.24 13.65
CA PHE A 201 -8.32 7.57 12.35
C PHE A 201 -9.61 7.78 11.57
N GLU A 202 -10.79 7.71 12.20
CA GLU A 202 -12.07 8.03 11.54
C GLU A 202 -12.07 9.46 10.97
N ARG A 203 -11.54 10.42 11.74
CA ARG A 203 -11.34 11.80 11.25
C ARG A 203 -10.39 11.86 10.07
N LEU A 204 -9.27 11.12 10.09
CA LEU A 204 -8.35 11.06 8.95
C LEU A 204 -9.01 10.47 7.72
N VAL A 205 -9.80 9.40 7.89
CA VAL A 205 -10.57 8.76 6.81
C VAL A 205 -11.48 9.79 6.13
N ASN A 206 -12.25 10.54 6.92
CA ASN A 206 -13.18 11.55 6.41
C ASN A 206 -12.44 12.75 5.76
N GLN A 207 -11.38 13.24 6.40
CA GLN A 207 -10.61 14.39 5.89
C GLN A 207 -9.90 14.10 4.57
N ASN A 208 -9.38 12.87 4.42
CA ASN A 208 -8.61 12.47 3.25
C ASN A 208 -9.42 11.70 2.20
N ARG A 209 -10.73 11.52 2.44
CA ARG A 209 -11.66 10.79 1.58
C ARG A 209 -11.23 9.34 1.34
N TRP A 210 -11.07 8.59 2.43
CA TRP A 210 -10.66 7.18 2.43
C TRP A 210 -11.83 6.22 2.72
N GLU A 211 -13.07 6.69 2.68
CA GLU A 211 -14.27 5.91 3.02
C GLU A 211 -14.47 4.73 2.06
N THR A 212 -13.92 4.81 0.84
CA THR A 212 -13.91 3.69 -0.11
C THR A 212 -12.87 2.63 0.23
N PHE A 213 -11.85 2.97 1.02
CA PHE A 213 -10.72 2.08 1.30
C PHE A 213 -10.93 1.27 2.57
N PHE A 214 -11.61 1.86 3.55
CA PHE A 214 -11.79 1.30 4.88
C PHE A 214 -13.26 1.22 5.26
N THR A 215 -13.57 0.24 6.10
CA THR A 215 -14.81 0.17 6.87
C THR A 215 -14.47 -0.11 8.33
N SER A 216 -15.47 -0.07 9.21
CA SER A 216 -15.28 -0.42 10.62
C SER A 216 -16.50 -1.07 11.23
N SER A 217 -16.24 -2.01 12.15
CA SER A 217 -17.25 -2.43 13.12
C SER A 217 -17.47 -1.32 14.15
N ARG A 218 -18.67 -1.25 14.74
CA ARG A 218 -19.02 -0.23 15.73
C ARG A 218 -19.48 -0.86 17.04
N HIS A 219 -19.14 -0.20 18.14
CA HIS A 219 -19.72 -0.46 19.45
C HIS A 219 -20.59 0.75 19.84
N GLY A 220 -21.92 0.60 19.70
CA GLY A 220 -22.83 1.74 19.72
C GLY A 220 -22.52 2.70 18.55
N ASN A 221 -22.26 3.97 18.86
CA ASN A 221 -21.92 4.99 17.87
C ASN A 221 -20.42 5.15 17.64
N GLU A 222 -19.56 4.45 18.37
CA GLU A 222 -18.11 4.60 18.25
C GLU A 222 -17.51 3.53 17.33
N PRO A 223 -16.52 3.88 16.48
CA PRO A 223 -15.78 2.89 15.73
C PRO A 223 -15.02 1.96 16.70
N TRP A 224 -14.96 0.67 16.37
CA TRP A 224 -14.28 -0.33 17.17
C TRP A 224 -13.08 -0.93 16.45
N ILE A 225 -13.29 -1.67 15.35
CA ILE A 225 -12.19 -2.29 14.60
C ILE A 225 -12.26 -1.81 13.16
N PHE A 226 -11.16 -1.29 12.64
CA PHE A 226 -11.03 -0.84 11.25
C PHE A 226 -10.40 -1.93 10.40
N TYR A 227 -10.93 -2.13 9.20
CA TYR A 227 -10.44 -3.07 8.21
C TYR A 227 -10.55 -2.49 6.80
N LEU A 228 -9.74 -3.02 5.87
CA LEU A 228 -9.86 -2.71 4.46
C LEU A 228 -11.19 -3.26 3.95
N THR A 229 -11.82 -2.57 3.00
CA THR A 229 -12.96 -3.17 2.28
C THR A 229 -12.47 -4.31 1.39
N ASP A 230 -13.33 -5.31 1.13
CA ASP A 230 -13.04 -6.39 0.18
C ASP A 230 -12.62 -5.85 -1.18
N SER A 231 -13.33 -4.81 -1.67
CA SER A 231 -13.01 -4.17 -2.95
C SER A 231 -11.61 -3.53 -2.96
N THR A 232 -11.14 -3.05 -1.81
CA THR A 232 -9.76 -2.56 -1.67
C THR A 232 -8.80 -3.73 -1.75
N VAL A 233 -9.01 -4.78 -0.96
CA VAL A 233 -8.11 -5.95 -0.90
C VAL A 233 -7.98 -6.63 -2.27
N ASP A 234 -9.11 -6.85 -2.94
CA ASP A 234 -9.17 -7.49 -4.26
C ASP A 234 -8.53 -6.63 -5.36
N GLY A 235 -8.63 -5.30 -5.24
CA GLY A 235 -8.08 -4.36 -6.22
C GLY A 235 -6.58 -4.05 -6.05
N LEU A 236 -5.99 -4.30 -4.87
CA LEU A 236 -4.58 -3.98 -4.61
C LEU A 236 -3.59 -4.66 -5.56
N PRO A 237 -3.70 -5.97 -5.89
CA PRO A 237 -2.79 -6.61 -6.83
C PRO A 237 -2.72 -5.89 -8.19
N ASP A 238 -3.88 -5.59 -8.77
CA ASP A 238 -3.97 -4.97 -10.10
C ASP A 238 -3.52 -3.51 -10.05
N TRP A 239 -3.81 -2.81 -8.97
CA TRP A 239 -3.29 -1.47 -8.74
C TRP A 239 -1.76 -1.44 -8.63
N VAL A 240 -1.13 -2.44 -8.00
CA VAL A 240 0.35 -2.52 -7.96
C VAL A 240 0.93 -2.84 -9.33
N ASP A 241 0.28 -3.69 -10.13
CA ASP A 241 0.71 -3.91 -11.52
C ASP A 241 0.65 -2.62 -12.35
N GLU A 242 -0.40 -1.82 -12.17
CA GLU A 242 -0.51 -0.50 -12.78
C GLU A 242 0.58 0.46 -12.26
N LEU A 243 0.87 0.43 -10.97
CA LEU A 243 1.96 1.22 -10.37
C LEU A 243 3.31 0.87 -11.01
N ILE A 244 3.64 -0.42 -11.14
CA ILE A 244 4.87 -0.87 -11.80
C ILE A 244 4.92 -0.36 -13.25
N THR A 245 3.81 -0.47 -13.97
CA THR A 245 3.70 0.05 -15.35
C THR A 245 3.95 1.56 -15.40
N LYS A 246 3.42 2.34 -14.44
CA LYS A 246 3.68 3.78 -14.32
C LYS A 246 5.15 4.09 -14.02
N ILE A 247 5.81 3.29 -13.18
CA ILE A 247 7.27 3.41 -12.97
C ILE A 247 8.02 3.12 -14.27
N GLY A 248 7.58 2.13 -15.02
CA GLY A 248 8.11 1.78 -16.34
C GLY A 248 8.04 2.91 -17.35
N LEU A 249 6.86 3.50 -17.50
CA LEU A 249 6.62 4.68 -18.33
C LEU A 249 7.52 5.85 -17.91
N PHE A 250 7.67 6.06 -16.60
CA PHE A 250 8.59 7.06 -16.08
C PHE A 250 10.04 6.74 -16.45
N ALA A 251 10.51 5.52 -16.22
CA ALA A 251 11.87 5.07 -16.53
C ALA A 251 12.21 5.28 -18.01
N ARG A 252 11.28 4.90 -18.91
CA ARG A 252 11.40 5.11 -20.35
C ARG A 252 11.43 6.59 -20.74
N SER A 253 10.80 7.47 -19.95
CA SER A 253 10.77 8.91 -20.18
C SER A 253 12.01 9.65 -19.68
N LEU A 254 12.92 8.97 -18.97
CA LEU A 254 14.10 9.61 -18.40
C LEU A 254 15.01 10.18 -19.52
N PRO A 255 15.62 11.37 -19.29
CA PRO A 255 16.62 11.93 -20.19
C PRO A 255 17.73 10.94 -20.54
N ARG A 256 18.17 10.96 -21.81
CA ARG A 256 19.24 10.08 -22.30
C ARG A 256 20.53 10.23 -21.50
N ASP A 257 20.85 11.45 -21.08
CA ASP A 257 22.07 11.75 -20.31
C ASP A 257 22.08 10.99 -18.96
N LEU A 258 20.91 10.82 -18.33
CA LEU A 258 20.76 10.02 -17.12
C LEU A 258 20.88 8.52 -17.40
N LEU A 259 20.35 8.07 -18.55
CA LEU A 259 20.39 6.66 -18.96
C LEU A 259 21.79 6.23 -19.44
N SER A 260 22.65 7.16 -19.84
CA SER A 260 24.04 6.89 -20.23
C SER A 260 25.01 6.80 -19.05
N GLY A 261 24.58 7.18 -17.84
CA GLY A 261 25.36 6.95 -16.63
C GLY A 261 25.39 5.46 -16.32
N SER A 262 26.59 4.89 -16.18
CA SER A 262 26.78 3.47 -15.86
C SER A 262 25.94 3.09 -14.65
N VAL A 263 25.00 2.16 -14.83
CA VAL A 263 24.36 1.45 -13.72
C VAL A 263 25.31 0.30 -13.36
N GLU A 264 26.34 0.59 -12.58
CA GLU A 264 27.13 -0.44 -11.88
C GLU A 264 26.40 -0.90 -10.61
#